data_AF-A0A510UMQ3-F1
#
_entry.id   AF-A0A510UMQ3-F1
#
_cell.length_a   1.000
_cell.length_b   1.000
_cell.length_c   1.000
_cell.angle_alpha   90.00
_cell.angle_beta   90.00
_cell.angle_gamma   90.00
#
_symmetry.space_group_name_H-M   'P 1'
#
loop_
_entity.id
_entity.type
_entity.pdbx_description
1 polymer ?
#
loop_
_entity_poly.entity_id
_entity_poly.type
_entity_poly.pdbx_seq_one_letter_code
_entity_poly.pdbx_strand_id
1 'polypeptide(L)'
;MLLTMSTKELKKLKLIQHVCDKRIRQIDAAQALKLSRRQIQRLVNLFREFGPQGLVSKKRNQLGNHQYFSLLKSQVLELIQTHYNNFGPTLTSEKLL
;
A
#
# COMPACT_ATOMS: atom_id res chain seq x y z
N MET A 1 3.65 4.36 19.46
CA MET A 1 2.92 4.32 18.18
C MET A 1 2.75 2.86 17.76
N LEU A 2 1.52 2.36 17.65
CA LEU A 2 1.25 0.98 17.26
C LEU A 2 1.41 0.84 15.74
N LEU A 3 2.39 0.08 15.27
CA LEU A 3 2.58 -0.16 13.84
C LEU A 3 1.76 -1.37 13.41
N THR A 4 0.62 -1.14 12.75
CA THR A 4 -0.12 -2.23 12.10
C THR A 4 0.68 -2.66 10.86
N MET A 5 1.22 -3.87 10.88
CA MET A 5 1.92 -4.48 9.74
C MET A 5 1.20 -5.73 9.28
N SER A 6 1.20 -5.94 7.97
CA SER A 6 0.85 -7.23 7.37
C SER A 6 1.95 -8.25 7.65
N THR A 7 1.61 -9.54 7.58
CA THR A 7 2.58 -10.64 7.68
C THR A 7 3.73 -10.51 6.67
N LYS A 8 3.44 -10.01 5.46
CA LYS A 8 4.44 -9.74 4.41
C LYS A 8 5.42 -8.64 4.82
N GLU A 9 4.93 -7.55 5.41
CA GLU A 9 5.79 -6.45 5.88
C GLU A 9 6.62 -6.87 7.10
N LEU A 10 6.08 -7.70 8.00
CA LEU A 10 6.84 -8.27 9.11
C LEU A 10 7.99 -9.16 8.62
N LYS A 11 7.76 -10.02 7.61
CA LYS A 11 8.83 -10.83 6.99
C LYS A 11 9.91 -9.94 6.37
N LYS A 12 9.49 -8.88 5.67
CA LYS A 12 10.41 -7.89 5.08
C LYS A 12 11.23 -7.18 6.15
N LEU A 13 10.61 -6.77 7.25
CA LEU A 13 11.29 -6.11 8.38
C LEU A 13 12.42 -6.99 8.90
N LYS A 14 12.14 -8.26 9.22
CA LYS A 14 13.17 -9.19 9.74
C LYS A 14 14.36 -9.32 8.79
N LEU A 15 14.10 -9.53 7.50
CA LEU A 15 15.17 -9.69 6.51
C LEU A 15 15.97 -8.41 6.30
N ILE A 16 15.32 -7.24 6.22
CA ILE A 16 16.02 -5.96 6.08
C ILE A 16 16.83 -5.64 7.33
N GLN A 17 16.32 -5.95 8.53
CA GLN A 17 17.07 -5.81 9.77
C GLN A 17 18.33 -6.69 9.76
N HIS A 18 18.23 -7.96 9.34
CA HIS A 18 19.40 -8.83 9.20
C HIS A 18 20.44 -8.32 8.18
N VAL A 19 19.99 -7.69 7.09
CA VAL A 19 20.90 -7.02 6.14
C VAL A 19 21.61 -5.83 6.80
N CYS A 20 20.88 -5.00 7.55
CA CYS A 20 21.45 -3.86 8.28
C CYS A 20 22.46 -4.31 9.35
N ASP A 21 22.16 -5.40 10.06
CA ASP A 21 23.02 -6.02 11.07
C ASP A 21 24.19 -6.80 10.45
N LYS A 22 24.34 -6.79 9.12
CA LYS A 22 25.36 -7.53 8.35
C LYS A 22 25.33 -9.05 8.57
N ARG A 23 24.19 -9.62 8.99
CA ARG A 23 24.00 -11.06 9.20
C ARG A 23 23.74 -11.82 7.91
N ILE A 24 23.14 -11.17 6.91
CA ILE A 24 22.90 -11.73 5.57
C ILE A 24 23.28 -10.72 4.49
N ARG A 25 23.60 -11.20 3.27
CA ARG A 25 23.90 -10.30 2.15
C ARG A 25 22.61 -9.76 1.53
N GLN A 26 22.72 -8.62 0.85
CA GLN A 26 21.57 -8.03 0.13
C GLN A 26 21.03 -8.95 -0.97
N ILE A 27 21.89 -9.77 -1.59
CA ILE A 27 21.50 -10.70 -2.66
C ILE A 27 20.63 -11.83 -2.08
N ASP A 28 20.99 -12.35 -0.91
CA ASP A 28 20.21 -13.39 -0.22
C ASP A 28 18.82 -12.86 0.17
N ALA A 29 18.77 -11.63 0.69
CA ALA A 29 17.51 -10.95 1.01
C ALA A 29 16.67 -10.67 -0.25
N ALA A 30 17.32 -10.32 -1.37
CA ALA A 30 16.66 -10.11 -2.67
C ALA A 30 15.98 -11.39 -3.15
N GLN A 31 16.68 -12.52 -3.08
CA GLN A 31 16.12 -13.83 -3.44
C GLN A 31 14.98 -14.24 -2.52
N ALA A 32 15.14 -14.08 -1.20
CA ALA A 32 14.12 -14.44 -0.20
C ALA A 32 12.84 -13.59 -0.31
N LEU A 33 12.96 -12.33 -0.72
CA LEU A 33 11.83 -11.42 -0.93
C LEU A 33 11.33 -11.39 -2.38
N LYS A 34 12.00 -12.08 -3.31
CA LYS A 34 11.75 -12.01 -4.76
C LYS A 34 11.75 -10.57 -5.28
N LEU A 35 12.72 -9.77 -4.83
CA LEU A 35 12.92 -8.37 -5.21
C LEU A 35 14.28 -8.20 -5.89
N SER A 36 14.45 -7.13 -6.66
CA SER A 36 15.75 -6.78 -7.20
C SER A 36 16.68 -6.22 -6.11
N ARG A 37 18.00 -6.35 -6.31
CA ARG A 37 19.00 -5.73 -5.42
C ARG A 37 18.76 -4.23 -5.21
N ARG A 38 18.35 -3.50 -6.26
CA ARG A 38 18.02 -2.06 -6.18
C ARG A 38 16.82 -1.81 -5.26
N GLN A 39 15.79 -2.66 -5.30
CA GLN A 39 14.65 -2.57 -4.39
C GLN A 39 15.07 -2.86 -2.94
N ILE A 40 15.92 -3.87 -2.71
CA ILE A 40 16.49 -4.13 -1.38
C ILE A 40 17.28 -2.93 -0.87
N GLN A 41 18.17 -2.35 -1.68
CA GLN A 41 18.94 -1.17 -1.30
C GLN A 41 18.02 0.01 -0.91
N ARG A 42 16.93 0.25 -1.66
CA ARG A 42 15.95 1.28 -1.30
C ARG A 42 15.29 0.99 0.05
N LEU A 43 14.92 -0.26 0.34
CA LEU A 43 14.34 -0.64 1.61
C LEU A 43 15.32 -0.50 2.77
N VAL A 44 16.60 -0.84 2.58
CA VAL A 44 17.66 -0.63 3.56
C VAL A 44 17.83 0.85 3.87
N ASN A 45 17.85 1.71 2.84
CA ASN A 45 17.96 3.15 3.04
C ASN A 45 16.76 3.70 3.84
N LEU A 46 15.54 3.32 3.45
CA LEU A 46 14.32 3.70 4.17
C LEU A 46 14.30 3.21 5.62
N PHE A 47 14.80 2.00 5.87
CA PHE A 47 14.89 1.46 7.22
C PHE A 47 15.93 2.19 8.07
N ARG A 48 17.04 2.63 7.49
CA ARG A 48 18.05 3.43 8.20
C ARG A 48 17.53 4.83 8.55
N GLU A 49 16.71 5.40 7.68
CA GLU A 49 16.17 6.75 7.84
C GLU A 49 14.96 6.80 8.79
N PHE A 50 14.01 5.85 8.63
CA PHE A 50 12.72 5.88 9.33
C PHE A 50 12.48 4.66 10.23
N GLY A 51 13.47 3.77 10.39
CA GLY A 51 13.32 2.53 11.12
C GLY A 51 12.26 1.59 10.52
N PRO A 52 11.59 0.78 11.36
CA PRO A 52 10.50 -0.10 10.94
C PRO A 52 9.36 0.60 10.19
N GLN A 53 9.11 1.89 10.47
CA GLN A 53 8.03 2.67 9.87
C GLN A 53 8.25 2.87 8.37
N GLY A 54 9.51 2.99 7.94
CA GLY A 54 9.88 3.14 6.52
C GLY A 54 9.53 1.94 5.65
N LEU A 55 9.25 0.79 6.26
CA LEU A 55 8.86 -0.45 5.56
C LEU A 55 7.35 -0.67 5.48
N VAL A 56 6.56 0.10 6.23
CA VAL A 56 5.10 0.09 6.14
C VAL A 56 4.67 0.67 4.81
N SER A 57 3.67 0.05 4.16
CA SER A 57 3.09 0.60 2.95
C SER A 57 2.58 2.02 3.18
N LYS A 58 3.16 3.00 2.47
CA LYS A 58 2.70 4.39 2.50
C LYS A 58 1.28 4.55 1.96
N LYS A 59 0.81 3.63 1.10
CA LYS A 59 -0.58 3.64 0.60
C LYS A 59 -1.61 3.32 1.70
N ARG A 60 -1.18 2.79 2.85
CA ARG A 60 -2.10 2.48 3.94
C ARG A 60 -2.70 3.79 4.47
N ASN A 61 -4.02 3.85 4.55
CA ASN A 61 -4.79 5.04 4.93
C ASN A 61 -4.61 6.24 3.99
N GLN A 62 -4.03 6.05 2.80
CA GLN A 62 -4.01 7.09 1.76
C GLN A 62 -5.14 6.87 0.76
N LEU A 63 -5.72 7.98 0.33
CA LEU A 63 -6.64 8.01 -0.79
C LEU A 63 -5.93 7.48 -2.05
N GLY A 64 -6.65 6.75 -2.89
CA GLY A 64 -6.09 6.25 -4.14
C GLY A 64 -5.74 7.40 -5.07
N ASN A 65 -4.68 7.27 -5.88
CA ASN A 65 -4.25 8.33 -6.80
C ASN A 65 -5.32 8.75 -7.84
N HIS A 66 -6.30 7.88 -8.10
CA HIS A 66 -7.44 8.14 -9.00
C HIS A 66 -8.76 8.27 -8.24
N GLN A 67 -8.72 8.48 -6.93
CA GLN A 67 -9.93 8.62 -6.15
C GLN A 67 -10.62 9.94 -6.53
N TYR A 68 -11.85 9.83 -7.03
CA TYR A 68 -12.71 10.98 -7.24
C TYR A 68 -12.90 11.76 -5.94
N PHE A 69 -12.96 13.08 -6.06
CA PHE A 69 -13.17 13.96 -4.93
C PHE A 69 -14.44 13.53 -4.16
N SER A 70 -14.37 13.53 -2.83
CA SER A 70 -15.45 12.98 -1.98
C SER A 70 -16.80 13.61 -2.28
N LEU A 71 -16.81 14.92 -2.58
CA LEU A 71 -18.00 15.67 -2.95
C LEU A 71 -18.63 15.19 -4.27
N LEU A 72 -17.80 14.84 -5.26
CA LEU A 72 -18.26 14.29 -6.54
C LEU A 72 -18.92 12.93 -6.31
N LYS A 73 -18.34 12.09 -5.45
CA LYS A 73 -18.92 10.78 -5.09
C LYS A 73 -20.30 10.92 -4.45
N SER A 74 -20.48 11.88 -3.53
CA SER A 74 -21.79 12.17 -2.94
C SER A 74 -22.80 12.68 -3.96
N GLN A 75 -22.40 13.58 -4.87
CA GLN A 75 -23.27 14.09 -5.94
C GLN A 75 -23.73 12.97 -6.88
N VAL A 76 -22.82 12.07 -7.26
CA VAL A 76 -23.17 10.92 -8.10
C VAL A 76 -24.16 9.99 -7.38
N LEU A 77 -23.94 9.71 -6.09
CA LEU A 77 -24.87 8.89 -5.30
C LEU A 77 -26.26 9.51 -5.17
N GLU A 78 -26.33 10.83 -4.95
CA GLU A 78 -27.59 11.57 -4.89
C GLU A 78 -28.32 11.50 -6.24
N LEU A 79 -27.61 11.68 -7.35
CA LEU A 79 -28.17 11.61 -8.71
C LEU A 79 -28.74 10.21 -9.00
N ILE A 80 -28.05 9.15 -8.55
CA ILE A 80 -28.53 7.77 -8.70
C ILE A 80 -29.80 7.54 -7.87
N GLN A 81 -29.83 7.99 -6.61
CA GLN A 81 -31.01 7.84 -5.75
C GLN A 81 -32.22 8.65 -6.21
N THR A 82 -31.98 9.81 -6.83
CA THR A 82 -33.07 10.71 -7.28
C THR A 82 -33.62 10.32 -8.65
N HIS A 83 -32.76 9.92 -9.59
CA HIS A 83 -33.14 9.71 -10.99
C HIS A 83 -33.06 8.25 -11.46
N TYR A 84 -32.37 7.37 -10.73
CA TYR A 84 -32.08 6.01 -11.16
C TYR A 84 -32.30 4.98 -10.05
N ASN A 85 -33.47 5.00 -9.40
CA ASN A 85 -33.81 4.09 -8.29
C ASN A 85 -33.69 2.58 -8.62
N ASN A 86 -33.74 2.20 -9.89
CA ASN A 86 -33.59 0.82 -10.34
C ASN A 86 -32.15 0.46 -10.76
N PHE A 87 -31.20 1.40 -10.70
CA PHE A 87 -29.79 1.12 -10.97
C PHE A 87 -29.20 0.35 -9.79
N GLY A 88 -29.03 -0.96 -9.97
CA GLY A 88 -28.28 -1.78 -9.02
C GLY A 88 -26.83 -1.30 -8.87
N PRO A 89 -26.16 -1.71 -7.78
CA PRO A 89 -24.77 -1.31 -7.51
C PRO A 89 -23.82 -1.69 -8.65
N THR A 90 -24.08 -2.80 -9.34
CA THR A 90 -23.31 -3.24 -10.51
C THR A 90 -23.44 -2.29 -11.70
N LEU A 91 -24.67 -1.97 -12.11
CA LEU A 91 -24.92 -1.11 -13.27
C LEU A 91 -24.43 0.33 -13.04
N THR A 92 -24.56 0.80 -11.79
CA THR A 92 -23.96 2.06 -11.34
C THR A 92 -22.44 2.06 -11.52
N SER A 93 -21.77 0.99 -11.10
CA SER A 93 -20.31 0.88 -11.22
C SER A 93 -19.84 0.82 -12.67
N GLU A 94 -20.63 0.27 -13.58
CA GLU A 94 -20.24 0.15 -15.00
C GLU A 94 -20.42 1.46 -15.78
N LYS A 95 -21.31 2.35 -15.33
CA LYS A 95 -21.72 3.53 -16.11
C LYS A 95 -21.30 4.86 -15.52
N LEU A 96 -21.05 4.95 -14.22
CA LEU A 96 -20.94 6.23 -13.51
C LEU A 96 -19.72 6.34 -12.57
N LEU A 97 -19.04 5.24 -12.23
CA LEU A 97 -17.85 5.21 -11.36
C LEU A 97 -16.61 4.73 -12.12
#